data_AF-A0A8J2MW79-F1
#
_entry.id   AF-A0A8J2MW79-F1
#
_cell.length_a   1.000
_cell.length_b   1.000
_cell.length_c   1.000
_cell.angle_alpha   90.00
_cell.angle_beta   90.00
_cell.angle_gamma   90.00
#
_symmetry.space_group_name_H-M   'P 1'
#
loop_
_entity.id
_entity.type
_entity.pdbx_description
1 polymer ?
#
loop_
_entity_poly.entity_id
_entity_poly.type
_entity_poly.pdbx_seq_one_letter_code
_entity_poly.pdbx_strand_id
1 'polypeptide(L)'
;MKRVTYACDASMPRKRGINPRPSVHWWNDYISVLRKECHKKRRISQRNYQRPNSVELIAEYKKACRELNKAIKESKRRCWKELIYEVDMFNKYEVACLTNINNAVKRERIGVTDNYYVKRSNIHVTGFFGRKD
;
A
#
# COMPACT_ATOMS: atom_id res chain seq x y z
N MET A 1 -52.12 -23.70 14.32
CA MET A 1 -51.91 -22.76 13.19
C MET A 1 -50.44 -22.74 12.76
N LYS A 2 -49.95 -23.75 12.02
CA LYS A 2 -48.55 -23.79 11.54
C LYS A 2 -48.38 -23.33 10.08
N ARG A 3 -49.44 -23.44 9.28
CA ARG A 3 -49.42 -23.10 7.84
C ARG A 3 -49.29 -21.60 7.58
N VAL A 4 -49.99 -20.78 8.35
CA VAL A 4 -49.94 -19.31 8.23
C VAL A 4 -48.54 -18.80 8.60
N THR A 5 -47.96 -19.31 9.68
CA THR A 5 -46.59 -18.96 10.11
C THR A 5 -45.57 -19.31 9.02
N TYR A 6 -45.67 -20.51 8.45
CA TYR A 6 -44.76 -20.95 7.38
C TYR A 6 -44.89 -20.10 6.11
N ALA A 7 -46.12 -19.74 5.73
CA ALA A 7 -46.36 -18.85 4.61
C ALA A 7 -45.78 -17.45 4.86
N CYS A 8 -46.00 -16.89 6.06
CA CYS A 8 -45.45 -15.59 6.44
C CYS A 8 -43.91 -15.58 6.47
N ASP A 9 -43.27 -16.62 7.01
CA ASP A 9 -41.81 -16.72 7.07
C ASP A 9 -41.19 -16.89 5.67
N ALA A 10 -41.88 -17.62 4.78
CA ALA A 10 -41.45 -17.79 3.38
C ALA A 10 -41.64 -16.51 2.55
N SER A 11 -42.75 -15.78 2.76
CA SER A 11 -43.05 -14.54 2.05
C SER A 11 -42.30 -13.32 2.60
N MET A 12 -41.85 -13.36 3.86
CA MET A 12 -41.09 -12.29 4.51
C MET A 12 -39.74 -12.79 5.04
N PRO A 13 -38.84 -13.26 4.16
CA PRO A 13 -37.54 -13.74 4.59
C PRO A 13 -36.76 -12.60 5.25
N ARG A 14 -36.36 -12.81 6.50
CA ARG A 14 -35.55 -11.83 7.24
C ARG A 14 -34.23 -11.64 6.50
N LYS A 15 -33.88 -10.38 6.22
CA LYS A 15 -32.60 -10.02 5.60
C LYS A 15 -31.46 -10.58 6.46
N ARG A 16 -30.81 -11.65 5.97
CA ARG A 16 -29.59 -12.19 6.58
C ARG A 16 -28.52 -11.10 6.52
N GLY A 17 -27.68 -11.03 7.56
CA GLY A 17 -26.66 -9.99 7.71
C GLY A 17 -25.92 -9.77 6.39
N ILE A 18 -25.89 -8.51 5.93
CA ILE A 18 -25.08 -8.15 4.77
C ILE A 18 -23.65 -8.48 5.13
N ASN A 19 -22.99 -9.35 4.36
CA ASN A 19 -21.55 -9.57 4.49
C ASN A 19 -20.89 -8.18 4.49
N PRO A 20 -20.20 -7.78 5.57
CA PRO A 20 -19.60 -6.47 5.62
C PRO A 20 -18.61 -6.40 4.47
N ARG A 21 -18.83 -5.45 3.55
CA ARG A 21 -17.83 -5.15 2.52
C ARG A 21 -16.50 -4.90 3.24
N PRO A 22 -15.36 -5.37 2.70
CA PRO A 22 -14.06 -5.10 3.30
C PRO A 22 -13.94 -3.60 3.55
N SER A 23 -13.49 -3.25 4.76
CA SER A 23 -13.29 -1.86 5.15
C SER A 23 -12.35 -1.21 4.15
N VAL A 24 -12.72 -0.03 3.66
CA VAL A 24 -11.87 0.70 2.72
C VAL A 24 -10.55 1.04 3.42
N HIS A 25 -9.41 0.90 2.74
CA HIS A 25 -8.07 1.03 3.36
C HIS A 25 -7.83 2.36 4.11
N TRP A 26 -8.49 3.45 3.71
CA TRP A 26 -8.41 4.76 4.37
C TRP A 26 -9.46 4.95 5.48
N TRP A 27 -10.36 4.00 5.68
CA TRP A 27 -11.36 4.03 6.74
C TRP A 27 -10.75 3.59 8.07
N ASN A 28 -11.05 4.32 9.14
CA ASN A 28 -10.55 4.03 10.48
C ASN A 28 -11.62 4.29 11.55
N ASP A 29 -11.42 3.73 12.75
CA ASP A 29 -12.38 3.86 13.85
C ASP A 29 -12.60 5.31 14.27
N TYR A 30 -11.56 6.15 14.16
CA TYR A 30 -11.65 7.58 14.45
C TYR A 30 -12.63 8.31 13.50
N ILE A 31 -12.56 8.06 12.19
CA ILE A 31 -13.50 8.57 11.17
C ILE A 31 -14.89 8.01 11.42
N SER A 32 -15.02 6.75 11.86
CA SER A 32 -16.30 6.14 12.24
C SER A 32 -16.97 6.91 13.39
N VAL A 33 -16.20 7.23 14.44
CA VAL A 33 -16.68 8.04 15.58
C VAL A 33 -17.08 9.44 15.13
N LEU A 34 -16.23 10.13 14.36
CA LEU A 34 -16.54 11.47 13.83
C LEU A 34 -17.78 11.47 12.94
N ARG A 35 -17.98 10.43 12.13
CA ARG A 35 -19.16 10.29 11.28
C ARG A 35 -20.43 10.09 12.10
N LYS A 36 -20.37 9.27 13.16
CA LYS A 36 -21.50 9.10 14.09
C LYS A 36 -21.89 10.42 14.74
N GLU A 37 -20.90 11.17 15.24
CA GLU A 37 -21.13 12.49 15.85
C GLU A 37 -21.67 13.53 14.86
N CYS A 38 -21.12 13.58 13.64
CA CYS A 38 -21.64 14.44 12.58
C CYS A 38 -23.11 14.13 12.25
N HIS A 39 -23.47 12.85 12.13
CA HIS A 39 -24.86 12.43 11.91
C HIS A 39 -25.78 12.71 13.11
N LYS A 40 -25.27 12.65 14.34
CA LYS A 40 -26.00 13.05 15.54
C LYS A 40 -26.31 14.54 15.50
N LYS A 41 -25.30 15.38 15.28
CA LYS A 41 -25.44 16.85 15.19
C LYS A 41 -26.36 17.28 14.05
N ARG A 42 -26.27 16.64 12.88
CA ARG A 42 -27.20 16.88 11.76
C ARG A 42 -28.65 16.65 12.16
N ARG A 43 -28.93 15.54 12.86
CA ARG A 43 -30.30 15.21 13.29
C ARG A 43 -30.80 16.23 14.32
N ILE A 44 -29.95 16.66 15.25
CA ILE A 44 -30.29 17.66 16.25
C ILE A 44 -30.59 19.01 15.58
N SER A 45 -29.73 19.47 14.67
CA SER A 45 -29.91 20.76 13.98
C SER A 45 -31.16 20.77 13.11
N GLN A 46 -31.46 19.67 12.40
CA GLN A 46 -32.66 19.57 11.56
C GLN A 46 -33.95 19.60 12.38
N ARG A 47 -34.00 18.88 13.52
CA ARG A 47 -35.19 18.82 14.37
C ARG A 47 -35.46 20.11 15.13
N ASN A 48 -34.42 20.90 15.41
CA ASN A 48 -34.51 22.14 16.17
C ASN A 48 -34.39 23.39 15.29
N TYR A 49 -34.62 23.28 13.98
CA TYR A 49 -34.41 24.38 13.04
C TYR A 49 -35.26 25.63 13.35
N GLN A 50 -36.48 25.45 13.87
CA GLN A 50 -37.39 26.55 14.24
C GLN A 50 -37.20 27.03 15.69
N ARG A 51 -36.26 26.46 16.44
CA ARG A 51 -36.00 26.85 17.83
C ARG A 51 -35.04 28.05 17.87
N PRO A 52 -35.06 28.87 18.94
CA PRO A 52 -34.15 30.01 19.08
C PRO A 52 -32.66 29.63 19.01
N ASN A 53 -32.31 28.40 19.35
CA ASN A 53 -30.94 27.87 19.33
C ASN A 53 -30.50 27.31 17.96
N SER A 54 -31.29 27.46 16.89
CA SER A 54 -31.03 26.82 15.60
C SER A 54 -29.69 27.23 14.98
N VAL A 55 -29.30 28.49 15.12
CA VAL A 55 -28.04 29.03 14.58
C VAL A 55 -26.83 28.33 15.18
N GLU A 56 -26.81 28.15 16.50
CA GLU A 56 -25.74 27.47 17.22
C GLU A 56 -25.65 25.99 16.81
N LEU A 57 -26.79 25.29 16.76
CA LEU A 57 -26.84 23.89 16.36
C LEU A 57 -26.38 23.68 14.91
N ILE A 58 -26.69 24.62 14.01
CA ILE A 58 -26.19 24.60 12.62
C ILE A 58 -24.67 24.82 12.61
N ALA A 59 -24.15 25.75 13.42
CA ALA A 59 -22.72 26.01 13.53
C ALA A 59 -21.96 24.78 14.06
N GLU A 60 -22.48 24.11 15.08
CA GLU A 60 -21.93 22.87 15.61
C GLU A 60 -21.90 21.73 14.58
N TYR A 61 -22.99 21.57 13.82
CA TYR A 61 -23.05 20.62 12.72
C TYR A 61 -21.99 20.93 11.64
N LYS A 62 -21.87 22.20 11.23
CA LYS A 62 -20.84 22.64 10.27
C LYS A 62 -19.42 22.40 10.81
N LYS A 63 -19.18 22.58 12.11
CA LYS A 63 -17.89 22.25 12.76
C LYS A 63 -17.60 20.76 12.66
N ALA A 64 -18.56 19.90 13.02
CA ALA A 64 -18.39 18.44 12.93
C ALA A 64 -18.17 17.95 11.48
N CYS A 65 -18.81 18.57 10.49
CA CYS A 65 -18.54 18.30 9.07
C CYS A 65 -17.09 18.63 8.68
N ARG A 66 -16.56 19.78 9.15
CA ARG A 66 -15.18 20.18 8.89
C ARG A 66 -14.17 19.20 9.51
N GLU A 67 -14.41 18.80 10.76
CA GLU A 67 -13.58 17.82 11.48
C GLU A 67 -13.57 16.47 10.77
N LEU A 68 -14.74 15.96 10.37
CA LEU A 68 -14.86 14.71 9.61
C LEU A 68 -14.12 14.79 8.26
N ASN A 69 -14.32 15.88 7.50
CA ASN A 69 -13.66 16.05 6.21
C ASN A 69 -12.14 16.18 6.35
N LYS A 70 -11.66 16.86 7.39
CA LYS A 70 -10.23 16.96 7.70
C LYS A 70 -9.66 15.56 8.00
N ALA A 71 -10.31 14.78 8.85
CA ALA A 71 -9.86 13.43 9.19
C ALA A 71 -9.86 12.48 7.98
N ILE A 72 -10.87 12.56 7.10
CA ILE A 72 -10.91 11.77 5.87
C ILE A 72 -9.76 12.16 4.93
N LYS A 73 -9.53 13.46 4.73
CA LYS A 73 -8.43 13.95 3.88
C LYS A 73 -7.07 13.49 4.41
N GLU A 74 -6.86 13.56 5.72
CA GLU A 74 -5.63 13.11 6.36
C GLU A 74 -5.42 11.60 6.18
N SER A 75 -6.44 10.79 6.48
CA SER A 75 -6.33 9.34 6.36
C SER A 75 -6.04 8.90 4.93
N LYS A 76 -6.71 9.50 3.94
CA LYS A 76 -6.42 9.25 2.53
C LYS A 76 -4.98 9.64 2.16
N ARG A 77 -4.50 10.80 2.62
CA ARG A 77 -3.12 11.24 2.37
C ARG A 77 -2.11 10.28 2.99
N ARG A 78 -2.35 9.84 4.22
CA ARG A 78 -1.49 8.89 4.93
C ARG A 78 -1.41 7.56 4.18
N CYS A 79 -2.55 6.96 3.83
CA CYS A 79 -2.56 5.70 3.09
C CYS A 79 -1.89 5.84 1.71
N TRP A 80 -2.06 6.97 1.04
CA TRP A 80 -1.37 7.21 -0.23
C TRP A 80 0.16 7.28 -0.07
N LYS A 81 0.64 7.94 1.00
CA LYS A 81 2.07 7.98 1.32
C LYS A 81 2.63 6.61 1.68
N GLU A 82 1.89 5.82 2.46
CA GLU A 82 2.26 4.44 2.81
C GLU A 82 2.42 3.59 1.54
N LEU A 83 1.45 3.68 0.61
CA LEU A 83 1.51 2.97 -0.66
C LEU A 83 2.73 3.38 -1.50
N ILE A 84 3.01 4.68 -1.64
CA ILE A 84 4.20 5.16 -2.36
C ILE A 84 5.47 4.62 -1.71
N TYR A 85 5.56 4.68 -0.38
CA TYR A 85 6.72 4.19 0.34
C TYR A 85 6.95 2.69 0.09
N GLU A 86 5.89 1.88 0.17
CA GLU A 86 5.97 0.46 -0.13
C GLU A 86 6.51 0.21 -1.55
N VAL A 87 5.96 0.88 -2.56
CA VAL A 87 6.41 0.75 -3.96
C VAL A 87 7.86 1.19 -4.15
N ASP A 88 8.25 2.33 -3.58
CA ASP A 88 9.63 2.83 -3.65
C ASP A 88 10.61 1.88 -2.95
N MET A 89 10.21 1.25 -1.85
CA MET A 89 11.02 0.26 -1.17
C MET A 89 11.20 -0.98 -2.04
N PHE A 90 10.13 -1.53 -2.63
CA PHE A 90 10.22 -2.67 -3.55
C PHE A 90 11.18 -2.39 -4.72
N ASN A 91 11.07 -1.21 -5.34
CA ASN A 91 11.95 -0.80 -6.44
C ASN A 91 13.43 -0.72 -6.01
N LYS A 92 13.70 -0.21 -4.81
CA LYS A 92 15.09 -0.14 -4.29
C LYS A 92 15.69 -1.51 -4.06
N TYR A 93 14.92 -2.46 -3.54
CA TYR A 93 15.40 -3.84 -3.34
C TYR A 93 15.69 -4.53 -4.67
N GLU A 94 14.85 -4.32 -5.70
CA GLU A 94 15.08 -4.86 -7.04
C GLU A 94 16.38 -4.30 -7.65
N VAL A 95 16.56 -2.98 -7.61
CA VAL A 95 17.78 -2.33 -8.11
C VAL A 95 19.01 -2.82 -7.33
N ALA A 96 18.93 -2.93 -6.00
CA ALA A 96 20.04 -3.44 -5.19
C ALA A 96 20.43 -4.88 -5.54
N CYS A 97 19.44 -5.77 -5.75
CA CYS A 97 19.66 -7.14 -6.19
C CYS A 97 20.33 -7.19 -7.57
N LEU A 98 19.82 -6.43 -8.54
CA LEU A 98 20.39 -6.37 -9.89
C LEU A 98 21.80 -5.80 -9.87
N THR A 99 22.07 -4.79 -9.04
CA THR A 99 23.41 -4.21 -8.88
C THR A 99 24.38 -5.20 -8.25
N ASN A 100 23.94 -5.96 -7.24
CA ASN A 100 24.74 -7.02 -6.63
C ASN A 100 25.06 -8.15 -7.60
N ILE A 101 24.08 -8.60 -8.40
CA ILE A 101 24.27 -9.61 -9.45
C ILE A 101 25.26 -9.10 -10.51
N ASN A 102 25.07 -7.89 -11.02
CA ASN A 102 25.96 -7.30 -12.03
C ASN A 102 27.40 -7.13 -11.50
N ASN A 103 27.56 -6.74 -10.24
CA ASN A 103 28.87 -6.65 -9.60
C ASN A 103 29.51 -8.03 -9.40
N ALA A 104 28.74 -9.07 -9.06
CA ALA A 104 29.23 -10.44 -8.96
C ALA A 104 29.69 -10.97 -10.33
N VAL A 105 28.87 -10.82 -11.37
CA VAL A 105 29.22 -11.16 -12.75
C VAL A 105 30.45 -10.38 -13.24
N LYS A 106 30.57 -9.10 -12.87
CA LYS A 106 31.75 -8.28 -13.18
C LYS A 106 33.01 -8.78 -12.47
N ARG A 107 32.91 -9.19 -11.20
CA ARG A 107 34.04 -9.79 -10.44
C ARG A 107 34.47 -11.13 -11.04
N GLU A 108 33.54 -12.00 -11.40
CA GLU A 108 33.82 -13.25 -12.11
C GLU A 108 34.48 -12.98 -13.47
N ARG A 109 33.98 -12.01 -14.24
CA ARG A 109 34.57 -11.62 -15.52
C ARG A 109 36.00 -11.07 -15.38
N ILE A 110 36.26 -10.24 -14.37
CA ILE A 110 37.61 -9.71 -14.08
C ILE A 110 38.55 -10.85 -13.67
N GLY A 111 38.08 -11.82 -12.86
CA GLY A 111 38.85 -13.01 -12.50
C GLY A 111 39.12 -13.97 -13.67
N VAL A 112 38.28 -13.95 -14.71
CA VAL A 112 38.50 -14.72 -15.95
C VAL A 112 39.47 -14.02 -16.90
N THR A 113 39.57 -12.68 -16.89
CA THR A 113 40.47 -11.95 -17.80
C THR A 113 41.95 -12.01 -17.44
N ASP A 114 42.32 -12.39 -16.21
CA ASP A 114 43.72 -12.53 -15.79
C ASP A 114 44.40 -13.82 -16.28
N ASN A 115 43.66 -14.74 -16.93
CA ASN A 115 44.21 -16.02 -17.41
C ASN A 115 44.26 -16.18 -18.94
N TYR A 116 43.93 -15.13 -19.70
CA TYR A 116 43.90 -15.17 -21.18
C TYR A 116 44.92 -14.25 -21.88
N TYR A 117 45.92 -13.70 -21.16
CA TYR A 117 46.95 -12.82 -21.73
C TYR A 117 48.40 -13.17 -21.37
N VAL A 118 48.74 -14.44 -21.14
CA VAL A 118 50.16 -14.88 -21.07
C VAL A 118 50.35 -16.21 -21.81
N LYS A 119 50.34 -16.19 -23.15
CA LYS A 119 50.90 -17.28 -23.99
C LYS A 119 51.02 -16.88 -25.47
N ARG A 120 51.70 -15.78 -25.78
CA ARG A 120 52.13 -15.54 -27.18
C ARG A 120 53.33 -14.62 -27.35
N SER A 121 54.43 -14.91 -26.67
CA SER A 121 55.75 -14.37 -27.05
C SER A 121 56.85 -14.98 -26.20
N ASN A 122 57.50 -16.02 -26.72
CA ASN A 122 58.94 -16.27 -26.58
C ASN A 122 59.32 -17.52 -27.38
N ILE A 123 59.34 -17.36 -28.70
CA ILE A 123 60.28 -18.12 -29.53
C ILE A 123 61.39 -17.13 -29.87
N HIS A 124 62.44 -17.14 -29.05
CA HIS A 124 63.80 -16.64 -29.33
C HIS A 124 64.68 -17.83 -28.93
N VAL A 125 65.15 -18.65 -29.87
CA VAL A 125 66.35 -18.49 -30.70
C VAL A 125 67.60 -18.18 -29.87
N THR A 126 68.66 -18.97 -30.14
CA THR A 126 70.03 -19.04 -29.56
C THR A 126 70.16 -19.98 -28.34
N GLY A 127 71.09 -20.96 -28.26
CA GLY A 127 72.18 -21.45 -29.12
C GLY A 127 72.85 -22.67 -28.41
N PHE A 128 73.24 -23.73 -29.13
CA PHE A 128 74.63 -24.06 -29.52
C PHE A 128 75.30 -25.17 -28.65
N PHE A 129 76.21 -25.95 -29.28
CA PHE A 129 76.93 -27.20 -28.88
C PHE A 129 76.20 -28.54 -29.18
N GLY A 130 76.71 -29.53 -29.92
CA GLY A 130 77.97 -29.71 -30.66
C GLY A 130 78.39 -31.19 -30.76
N ARG A 131 78.36 -31.74 -31.98
CA ARG A 131 79.25 -32.78 -32.62
C ARG A 131 79.28 -34.26 -32.16
N LYS A 132 79.47 -35.12 -33.19
CA LYS A 132 80.03 -36.50 -33.29
C LYS A 132 79.06 -37.66 -32.99
N ASP A 133 78.94 -38.71 -33.80
CA ASP A 133 79.69 -39.23 -34.96
C ASP A 133 78.74 -39.69 -36.09
#